data_AF-A0A352D887-F1
#
_entry.id   AF-A0A352D887-F1
#
_cell.length_a   1.000
_cell.length_b   1.000
_cell.length_c   1.000
_cell.angle_alpha   90.00
_cell.angle_beta   90.00
_cell.angle_gamma   90.00
#
_symmetry.space_group_name_H-M   'P 1'
#
loop_
_entity.id
_entity.type
_entity.pdbx_description
1 polymer ?
#
loop_
_entity_poly.entity_id
_entity_poly.type
_entity_poly.pdbx_seq_one_letter_code
_entity_poly.pdbx_strand_id
1 'polypeptide(L)'
;MKNILFFSFEGLLLILIGMLANLWVQSWLPAFREERARRKVIAPLREQAKRLDLTYETVLTTAPVDTLGKPAIWCLRSVGEDKALYNGEEGKSVYVENSGEMFRLRGSMHETCGSALVVIKKFKTDEFAGARSFRIYVDFIEYL
;
A
#
# COMPACT_ATOMS: atom_id res chain seq x y z
N MET A 1 33.84 -12.95 53.74
CA MET A 1 32.97 -13.70 52.80
C MET A 1 31.74 -12.87 52.40
N LYS A 2 31.94 -11.74 51.71
CA LYS A 2 30.82 -10.89 51.22
C LYS A 2 30.89 -10.62 49.71
N ASN A 3 32.09 -10.72 49.13
CA ASN A 3 32.31 -10.41 47.71
C ASN A 3 31.90 -11.54 46.75
N ILE A 4 31.91 -12.81 47.17
CA ILE A 4 31.59 -13.94 46.28
C ILE A 4 30.10 -13.98 45.91
N LEU A 5 29.21 -13.56 46.82
CA LEU A 5 27.77 -13.49 46.57
C LEU A 5 27.35 -12.31 45.67
N PHE A 6 28.12 -11.23 45.66
CA PHE A 6 27.87 -10.07 44.79
C PHE A 6 28.18 -10.39 43.31
N PHE A 7 29.29 -11.08 43.03
CA PHE A 7 29.66 -11.48 41.67
C PHE A 7 28.65 -12.45 41.03
N SER A 8 28.03 -13.33 41.82
CA SER A 8 27.00 -14.25 41.31
C SER A 8 25.68 -13.55 40.97
N PHE A 9 25.34 -12.45 41.65
CA PHE A 9 24.08 -11.73 41.42
C PHE A 9 24.14 -10.86 40.17
N GLU A 10 25.27 -10.17 39.94
CA GLU A 10 25.49 -9.37 38.73
C GLU A 10 25.53 -10.23 37.45
N GLY A 11 26.18 -11.40 37.52
CA GLY A 11 26.19 -12.34 36.39
C GLY A 11 24.79 -12.87 36.04
N LEU A 12 23.97 -13.20 37.05
CA LEU A 12 22.62 -13.72 36.85
C LEU A 12 21.67 -12.63 36.31
N LEU A 13 21.86 -11.37 36.74
CA LEU A 13 21.14 -10.21 36.21
C LEU A 13 21.45 -9.96 34.72
N LEU A 14 22.72 -10.02 34.32
CA LEU A 14 23.11 -9.85 32.91
C LEU A 14 22.56 -10.96 32.02
N ILE A 15 22.51 -12.20 32.51
CA ILE A 15 21.92 -13.33 31.79
C ILE A 15 20.40 -13.12 31.62
N LEU A 16 19.70 -12.69 32.66
CA LEU A 16 18.27 -12.38 32.59
C LEU A 16 17.97 -11.25 31.60
N ILE A 17 18.76 -10.18 31.62
CA ILE A 17 18.63 -9.06 30.67
C ILE A 17 18.87 -9.55 29.23
N GLY A 18 19.89 -10.39 29.01
CA GLY A 18 20.17 -10.98 27.71
C GLY A 18 19.03 -11.87 27.18
N MET A 19 18.42 -12.67 28.05
CA MET A 19 17.25 -13.50 27.69
C MET A 19 16.03 -12.65 27.35
N LEU A 20 15.75 -11.62 28.16
CA LEU A 20 14.69 -10.66 27.89
C LEU A 20 14.92 -9.98 26.53
N ALA A 21 16.11 -9.41 26.29
CA ALA A 21 16.43 -8.77 25.01
C ALA A 21 16.25 -9.72 23.81
N ASN A 22 16.65 -11.00 23.94
CA ASN A 22 16.47 -11.99 22.88
C ASN A 22 14.99 -12.29 22.60
N LEU A 23 14.13 -12.38 23.63
CA LEU A 23 12.69 -12.56 23.46
C LEU A 23 12.05 -11.37 22.73
N TRP A 24 12.45 -10.14 23.08
CA TRP A 24 11.99 -8.94 22.39
C TRP A 24 12.42 -8.93 20.91
N VAL A 25 13.69 -9.24 20.62
CA VAL A 25 14.20 -9.31 19.25
C VAL A 25 13.47 -10.40 18.44
N GLN A 26 13.28 -11.59 19.00
CA GLN A 26 12.57 -12.69 18.32
C GLN A 26 11.12 -12.34 18.01
N SER A 27 10.45 -11.57 18.87
CA SER A 27 9.06 -11.14 18.63
C SER A 27 8.94 -10.13 17.47
N TRP A 28 9.97 -9.32 17.21
CA TRP A 28 9.94 -8.28 16.18
C TRP A 28 10.50 -8.73 14.84
N LEU A 29 11.48 -9.65 14.86
CA LEU A 29 12.10 -10.20 13.66
C LEU A 29 11.13 -10.69 12.56
N PRO A 30 10.02 -11.40 12.85
CA PRO A 30 9.10 -11.83 11.79
C PRO A 30 8.45 -10.65 11.06
N ALA A 31 7.93 -9.66 11.79
CA ALA A 31 7.30 -8.48 11.20
C ALA A 31 8.28 -7.68 10.31
N PHE A 32 9.53 -7.51 10.75
CA PHE A 32 10.56 -6.87 9.93
C PHE A 32 10.93 -7.67 8.68
N ARG A 33 10.94 -9.01 8.76
CA ARG A 33 11.21 -9.88 7.61
C ARG A 33 10.08 -9.82 6.60
N GLU A 34 8.84 -9.86 7.06
CA GLU A 34 7.64 -9.75 6.22
C GLU A 34 7.59 -8.39 5.52
N GLU A 35 7.81 -7.29 6.25
CA GLU A 35 7.87 -5.94 5.68
C GLU A 35 8.99 -5.81 4.64
N ARG A 36 10.18 -6.37 4.93
CA ARG A 36 11.30 -6.37 3.97
C ARG A 36 10.97 -7.20 2.72
N ALA A 37 10.33 -8.36 2.88
CA ALA A 37 9.90 -9.18 1.77
C ALA A 37 8.85 -8.46 0.92
N ARG A 38 7.86 -7.82 1.55
CA ARG A 38 6.84 -7.00 0.89
C ARG A 38 7.48 -5.87 0.07
N ARG A 39 8.40 -5.11 0.67
CA ARG A 39 9.13 -4.03 -0.01
C ARG A 39 9.92 -4.52 -1.21
N LYS A 40 10.55 -5.69 -1.14
CA LYS A 40 11.27 -6.28 -2.29
C LYS A 40 10.35 -6.59 -3.46
N VAL A 41 9.12 -7.04 -3.19
CA VAL A 41 8.12 -7.33 -4.23
C VAL A 41 7.53 -6.05 -4.81
N ILE A 42 7.30 -5.02 -3.98
CA ILE A 42 6.68 -3.77 -4.44
C ILE A 42 7.66 -2.81 -5.11
N ALA A 43 8.94 -2.80 -4.70
CA ALA A 43 9.98 -1.95 -5.29
C ALA A 43 10.00 -1.96 -6.84
N PRO A 44 10.01 -3.11 -7.54
CA PRO A 44 9.97 -3.12 -9.00
C PRO A 44 8.68 -2.52 -9.58
N LEU A 45 7.52 -2.73 -8.94
CA LEU A 45 6.25 -2.13 -9.37
C LEU A 45 6.28 -0.61 -9.24
N ARG A 46 6.85 -0.10 -8.15
CA ARG A 46 7.01 1.34 -7.92
C ARG A 46 7.94 1.98 -8.95
N GLU A 47 9.07 1.35 -9.24
CA GLU A 47 10.00 1.83 -10.27
C GLU A 47 9.39 1.76 -11.67
N GLN A 48 8.64 0.69 -11.97
CA GLN A 48 7.90 0.59 -13.22
C GLN A 48 6.83 1.69 -13.34
N ALA A 49 6.07 1.95 -12.28
CA ALA A 49 5.05 2.99 -12.28
C ALA A 49 5.64 4.38 -12.52
N LYS A 50 6.77 4.71 -11.87
CA LYS A 50 7.49 5.97 -12.11
C LYS A 50 7.99 6.11 -13.56
N ARG A 51 8.46 5.00 -14.17
CA ARG A 51 8.94 5.01 -15.55
C ARG A 51 7.81 5.18 -16.57
N LEU A 52 6.66 4.57 -16.29
CA LEU A 52 5.51 4.63 -17.17
C LEU A 52 4.75 5.96 -17.04
N ASP A 53 4.79 6.57 -15.85
CA ASP A 53 4.15 7.86 -15.53
C ASP A 53 2.69 7.94 -16.01
N LEU A 54 1.95 6.84 -15.83
CA LEU A 54 0.57 6.72 -16.29
C LEU A 54 -0.31 7.63 -15.43
N THR A 55 -0.82 8.71 -16.02
CA THR A 55 -1.88 9.53 -15.43
C THR A 55 -3.26 9.00 -15.80
N TYR A 56 -4.29 9.45 -15.08
CA TYR A 56 -5.68 9.12 -15.41
C TYR A 56 -6.03 9.47 -16.86
N GLU A 57 -5.62 10.65 -17.32
CA GLU A 57 -5.87 11.16 -18.67
C GLU A 57 -5.12 10.35 -19.74
N THR A 58 -3.86 9.97 -19.46
CA THR A 58 -3.11 9.10 -20.40
C THR A 58 -3.77 7.74 -20.55
N VAL A 59 -4.36 7.20 -19.48
CA VAL A 59 -5.06 5.91 -19.51
C VAL A 59 -6.38 5.99 -20.28
N LEU A 60 -7.08 7.13 -20.23
CA LEU A 60 -8.29 7.35 -21.02
C LEU A 60 -8.02 7.50 -22.52
N THR A 61 -6.88 8.08 -22.87
CA THR A 61 -6.50 8.41 -24.25
C THR A 61 -5.71 7.30 -24.95
N THR A 62 -4.88 6.58 -24.20
CA THR A 62 -4.14 5.42 -24.69
C THR A 62 -5.07 4.21 -24.76
N ALA A 63 -4.91 3.36 -25.77
CA ALA A 63 -5.74 2.17 -25.93
C ALA A 63 -5.79 1.36 -24.61
N PRO A 64 -6.99 0.99 -24.11
CA PRO A 64 -7.14 0.27 -22.84
C PRO A 64 -6.26 -0.98 -22.74
N VAL A 65 -6.04 -1.67 -23.85
CA VAL A 65 -5.21 -2.88 -23.92
C VAL A 65 -3.75 -2.62 -23.50
N ASP A 66 -3.22 -1.45 -23.83
CA ASP A 66 -1.82 -1.12 -23.55
C ASP A 66 -1.59 -0.70 -22.10
N THR A 67 -2.65 -0.41 -21.33
CA THR A 67 -2.54 0.04 -19.93
C THR A 67 -2.97 -1.02 -18.93
N LEU A 68 -3.64 -2.08 -19.38
CA LEU A 68 -4.01 -3.23 -18.54
C LEU A 68 -2.79 -3.91 -17.92
N GLY A 69 -2.88 -4.22 -16.63
CA GLY A 69 -1.84 -4.86 -15.83
C GLY A 69 -0.66 -3.96 -15.47
N LYS A 70 -0.63 -2.71 -15.94
CA LYS A 70 0.47 -1.79 -15.66
C LYS A 70 0.28 -1.09 -14.31
N PRO A 71 1.36 -0.90 -13.53
CA PRO A 71 1.30 -0.14 -12.30
C PRO A 71 1.32 1.38 -12.58
N ALA A 72 0.63 2.14 -11.74
CA ALA A 72 0.56 3.59 -11.79
C ALA A 72 0.61 4.18 -10.37
N ILE A 73 1.11 5.41 -10.24
CA ILE A 73 1.10 6.15 -8.98
C ILE A 73 0.08 7.27 -9.09
N TRP A 74 -1.02 7.16 -8.35
CA TRP A 74 -2.16 8.09 -8.42
C TRP A 74 -2.46 8.69 -7.06
N CYS A 75 -2.82 9.97 -7.02
CA CYS A 75 -3.39 10.55 -5.80
C CYS A 75 -4.85 10.11 -5.71
N LEU A 76 -5.19 9.28 -4.74
CA LEU A 76 -6.54 8.76 -4.57
C LEU A 76 -7.15 9.27 -3.27
N ARG A 77 -8.38 9.78 -3.35
CA ARG A 77 -9.23 10.07 -2.19
C ARG A 77 -10.36 9.06 -2.15
N SER A 78 -10.46 8.31 -1.07
CA SER A 78 -11.56 7.38 -0.88
C SER A 78 -12.88 8.12 -0.62
N VAL A 79 -13.95 7.72 -1.32
CA VAL A 79 -15.29 8.34 -1.17
C VAL A 79 -16.42 7.33 -0.97
N GLY A 80 -16.16 6.03 -1.11
CA GLY A 80 -17.12 4.97 -0.87
C GLY A 80 -16.40 3.64 -0.70
N GLU A 81 -17.13 2.54 -0.49
CA GLU A 81 -16.56 1.22 -0.18
C GLU A 81 -15.65 0.66 -1.27
N ASP A 82 -15.90 0.95 -2.55
CA ASP A 82 -15.12 0.47 -3.69
C ASP A 82 -14.70 1.61 -4.62
N LYS A 83 -14.89 2.86 -4.18
CA LYS A 83 -14.77 4.05 -5.03
C LYS A 83 -13.78 5.06 -4.45
N ALA A 84 -12.85 5.48 -5.29
CA ALA A 84 -11.92 6.56 -5.06
C ALA A 84 -12.02 7.64 -6.15
N LEU A 85 -11.53 8.84 -5.84
CA LEU A 85 -11.42 9.97 -6.75
C LEU A 85 -9.95 10.25 -7.03
N TYR A 86 -9.59 10.31 -8.31
CA TYR A 86 -8.27 10.72 -8.77
C TYR A 86 -8.06 12.22 -8.51
N ASN A 87 -6.98 12.57 -7.82
CA ASN A 87 -6.68 13.91 -7.31
C ASN A 87 -7.82 14.54 -6.48
N GLY A 88 -8.74 13.72 -5.95
CA GLY A 88 -9.93 14.21 -5.25
C GLY A 88 -11.04 14.77 -6.15
N GLU A 89 -10.88 14.73 -7.48
CA GLU A 89 -11.82 15.30 -8.45
C GLU A 89 -13.06 14.40 -8.65
N GLU A 90 -14.27 14.93 -8.45
CA GLU A 90 -15.52 14.14 -8.54
C GLU A 90 -15.77 13.53 -9.93
N GLY A 91 -15.30 14.20 -10.99
CA GLY A 91 -15.41 13.72 -12.38
C GLY A 91 -14.44 12.60 -12.74
N LYS A 92 -13.45 12.28 -11.89
CA LYS A 92 -12.40 11.29 -12.16
C LYS A 92 -12.49 10.13 -11.17
N SER A 93 -13.54 9.34 -11.33
CA SER A 93 -13.81 8.19 -10.47
C SER A 93 -12.95 6.97 -10.86
N VAL A 94 -12.37 6.33 -9.85
CA VAL A 94 -11.60 5.09 -9.96
C VAL A 94 -12.21 4.06 -9.02
N TYR A 95 -12.43 2.85 -9.50
CA TYR A 95 -13.00 1.75 -8.72
C TYR A 95 -11.89 0.81 -8.26
N VAL A 96 -11.90 0.42 -6.98
CA VAL A 96 -10.85 -0.39 -6.37
C VAL A 96 -11.41 -1.78 -6.08
N GLU A 97 -10.91 -2.83 -6.74
CA GLU A 97 -11.46 -4.18 -6.60
C GLU A 97 -11.12 -4.83 -5.25
N ASN A 98 -9.93 -4.54 -4.72
CA ASN A 98 -9.47 -5.01 -3.40
C ASN A 98 -9.56 -3.90 -2.35
N SER A 99 -10.67 -3.16 -2.34
CA SER A 99 -10.83 -1.95 -1.54
C SER A 99 -10.58 -2.15 -0.03
N GLY A 100 -10.82 -3.35 0.50
CA GLY A 100 -10.48 -3.72 1.88
C GLY A 100 -9.01 -3.46 2.28
N GLU A 101 -8.06 -3.55 1.34
CA GLU A 101 -6.65 -3.23 1.60
C GLU A 101 -6.40 -1.72 1.67
N MET A 102 -7.17 -0.92 0.92
CA MET A 102 -7.09 0.54 0.93
C MET A 102 -7.56 1.13 2.28
N PHE A 103 -8.57 0.51 2.92
CA PHE A 103 -9.14 0.96 4.19
C PHE A 103 -8.43 0.47 5.45
N ARG A 104 -7.55 -0.53 5.34
CA ARG A 104 -6.76 -1.01 6.48
C ARG A 104 -5.77 0.04 6.97
N LEU A 105 -5.29 0.90 6.07
CA LEU A 105 -4.42 2.02 6.38
C LEU A 105 -5.29 3.26 6.72
N ARG A 106 -6.00 3.22 7.86
CA ARG A 106 -6.85 4.31 8.39
C ARG A 106 -6.02 5.53 8.84
N GLY A 107 -5.34 6.19 7.92
CA GLY A 107 -5.05 7.62 8.07
C GLY A 107 -6.32 8.44 7.79
N SER A 108 -6.42 9.64 8.35
CA SER A 108 -7.49 10.61 8.06
C SER A 108 -7.45 11.09 6.60
N MET A 109 -7.81 10.22 5.65
CA MET A 109 -7.83 10.51 4.22
C MET A 109 -9.20 11.03 3.73
N HIS A 110 -10.04 11.50 4.66
CA HIS A 110 -11.31 12.12 4.30
C HIS A 110 -11.15 13.54 3.74
N GLU A 111 -10.04 14.24 4.03
CA GLU A 111 -9.85 15.63 3.62
C GLU A 111 -8.90 15.83 2.43
N THR A 112 -7.91 14.94 2.23
CA THR A 112 -6.90 15.05 1.16
C THR A 112 -6.70 13.73 0.42
N CYS A 113 -6.32 13.78 -0.86
CA CYS A 113 -5.94 12.58 -1.61
C CYS A 113 -4.54 12.11 -1.17
N GLY A 114 -4.31 10.80 -1.11
CA GLY A 114 -3.01 10.20 -0.81
C GLY A 114 -2.38 9.60 -2.06
N SER A 115 -1.06 9.73 -2.21
CA SER A 115 -0.34 9.03 -3.29
C SER A 115 -0.40 7.52 -3.07
N ALA A 116 -0.97 6.80 -4.02
CA ALA A 116 -1.20 5.38 -3.98
C ALA A 116 -0.56 4.70 -5.19
N LEU A 117 0.11 3.58 -4.94
CA LEU A 117 0.52 2.66 -5.99
C LEU A 117 -0.65 1.73 -6.31
N VAL A 118 -1.07 1.72 -7.56
CA VAL A 118 -2.18 0.89 -8.05
C VAL A 118 -1.79 0.13 -9.30
N VAL A 119 -2.51 -0.94 -9.61
CA VAL A 119 -2.39 -1.69 -10.86
C VAL A 119 -3.70 -1.62 -11.60
N ILE A 120 -3.66 -1.26 -12.88
CA ILE A 120 -4.87 -1.13 -13.70
C ILE A 120 -5.35 -2.53 -14.08
N LYS A 121 -6.60 -2.88 -13.76
CA LYS A 121 -7.11 -4.26 -13.87
C LYS A 121 -8.07 -4.45 -15.01
N LYS A 122 -9.03 -3.55 -15.14
CA LYS A 122 -10.06 -3.63 -16.17
C LYS A 122 -10.68 -2.27 -16.44
N PHE A 123 -11.32 -2.19 -17.58
CA PHE A 123 -12.14 -1.05 -17.99
C PHE A 123 -13.55 -1.54 -18.24
N LYS A 124 -14.54 -0.80 -17.78
CA LYS A 124 -15.94 -1.07 -18.10
C LYS A 124 -16.52 0.12 -18.82
N THR A 125 -17.09 -0.14 -20.00
CA THR A 125 -17.84 0.87 -20.74
C THR A 125 -19.30 0.46 -20.72
N ASP A 126 -20.15 1.34 -20.22
CA ASP A 126 -21.59 1.14 -20.16
C ASP A 126 -22.24 2.18 -21.09
N GLU A 127 -23.11 1.76 -22.01
CA GLU A 127 -23.87 2.65 -22.89
C GLU A 127 -25.37 2.56 -22.56
N PHE A 128 -25.97 3.67 -22.15
CA PHE A 128 -27.39 3.75 -21.80
C PHE A 128 -28.02 4.97 -22.46
N ALA A 129 -29.03 4.73 -23.31
CA ALA A 129 -29.78 5.78 -24.01
C ALA A 129 -28.89 6.82 -24.74
N GLY A 130 -27.77 6.38 -25.32
CA GLY A 130 -26.81 7.24 -26.03
C GLY A 130 -25.77 7.93 -25.13
N ALA A 131 -25.87 7.80 -23.81
CA ALA A 131 -24.81 8.22 -22.89
C ALA A 131 -23.81 7.07 -22.69
N ARG A 132 -22.51 7.37 -22.82
CA ARG A 132 -21.42 6.43 -22.54
C ARG A 132 -20.77 6.76 -21.19
N SER A 133 -20.66 5.77 -20.32
CA SER A 133 -19.90 5.83 -19.08
C SER A 133 -18.65 4.97 -19.20
N PHE A 134 -17.50 5.50 -18.81
CA PHE A 134 -16.24 4.78 -18.75
C PHE A 134 -15.80 4.66 -17.30
N ARG A 135 -15.47 3.45 -16.86
CA ARG A 135 -15.04 3.15 -15.49
C ARG A 135 -13.71 2.44 -15.51
N ILE A 136 -12.77 2.95 -14.72
CA ILE A 136 -11.46 2.34 -14.51
C ILE A 136 -11.51 1.54 -13.22
N TYR A 137 -11.07 0.29 -13.28
CA TYR A 137 -10.90 -0.56 -12.12
C TYR A 137 -9.43 -0.84 -11.88
N VAL A 138 -9.02 -0.74 -10.62
CA VAL A 138 -7.64 -0.94 -10.19
C VAL A 138 -7.57 -1.86 -8.97
N ASP A 139 -6.43 -2.51 -8.80
CA ASP A 139 -6.02 -3.08 -7.53
C ASP A 139 -5.13 -2.06 -6.80
N PHE A 140 -5.47 -1.76 -5.55
CA PHE A 140 -4.65 -1.00 -4.62
C PHE A 140 -3.49 -1.86 -4.11
N ILE A 141 -2.27 -1.32 -4.13
CA ILE A 141 -1.07 -2.01 -3.63
C ILE A 141 -0.63 -1.44 -2.29
N GLU A 142 -0.34 -0.14 -2.24
CA GLU A 142 0.03 0.57 -1.01
C GLU A 142 -0.07 2.09 -1.18
N TYR A 143 -0.09 2.82 -0.05
CA TYR A 143 0.18 4.26 -0.05
C TYR A 143 1.69 4.52 -0.04
N LEU A 144 2.10 5.65 -0.61
CA LEU A 144 3.49 6.08 -0.77
C LEU A 144 3.89 7.21 0.17
#